data_AF-I3DY54-F1
#
_entry.id   AF-I3DY54-F1
#
_cell.length_a   1.000
_cell.length_b   1.000
_cell.length_c   1.000
_cell.angle_alpha   90.00
_cell.angle_beta   90.00
_cell.angle_gamma   90.00
#
_symmetry.space_group_name_H-M   'P 1'
#
loop_
_entity.id
_entity.type
_entity.pdbx_description
1 polymer ?
#
loop_
_entity_poly.entity_id
_entity_poly.type
_entity_poly.pdbx_seq_one_letter_code
_entity_poly.pdbx_strand_id
1 'polypeptide(L)'
;MAQCKFCGKKGIFLTVSKAGLCNKCHNPVMFSIERHVEIINESLTLVETSKNFNTKMNRLDLVEEQYRILDKDYYSKGISVLSDTPRNKLKEVQAIRKRLVEEEIENRIEKHMDKAKLAKSVNAKINNANKALMELKEFAKEYGYLNELLVHNIQHFIHKVELDDLILKAEKFEFKGNNKKALEQYQEALFFLKKDDIPDQKQDDLIRKLENKINSLKEDSNKQRINMK
;
A
#
# COMPACT_ATOMS: atom_id res chain seq x y z
N MET A 1 -32.17 3.22 -45.35
CA MET A 1 -32.15 1.76 -45.61
C MET A 1 -31.73 1.06 -44.34
N ALA A 2 -32.40 -0.01 -43.94
CA ALA A 2 -32.00 -0.74 -42.74
C ALA A 2 -30.60 -1.36 -42.93
N GLN A 3 -29.81 -1.35 -41.86
CA GLN A 3 -28.48 -1.95 -41.81
C GLN A 3 -28.31 -2.71 -40.49
N CYS A 4 -27.83 -3.95 -40.56
CA CYS A 4 -27.47 -4.70 -39.36
C CYS A 4 -26.17 -4.13 -38.75
N LYS A 5 -26.22 -3.73 -37.48
CA LYS A 5 -25.08 -3.17 -36.74
C LYS A 5 -23.94 -4.16 -36.53
N PHE A 6 -24.25 -5.46 -36.52
CA PHE A 6 -23.23 -6.50 -36.30
C PHE A 6 -22.55 -6.94 -37.60
N CYS A 7 -23.31 -7.43 -38.59
CA CYS A 7 -22.75 -7.99 -39.82
C CYS A 7 -22.68 -7.01 -41.00
N GLY A 8 -23.14 -5.77 -40.83
CA GLY A 8 -23.06 -4.72 -41.85
C GLY A 8 -24.00 -4.88 -43.05
N LYS A 9 -24.77 -5.98 -43.17
CA LYS A 9 -25.73 -6.19 -44.26
C LYS A 9 -26.73 -5.04 -44.36
N LYS A 10 -27.01 -4.59 -45.58
CA LYS A 10 -27.95 -3.51 -45.92
C LYS A 10 -28.99 -4.02 -46.92
N GLY A 11 -30.20 -3.48 -46.89
CA GLY A 11 -31.21 -3.79 -47.91
C GLY A 11 -32.53 -3.07 -47.67
N ILE A 12 -33.30 -2.82 -48.73
CA ILE A 12 -34.63 -2.19 -48.65
C ILE A 12 -35.62 -3.11 -47.92
N PHE A 13 -35.50 -4.43 -48.12
CA PHE A 13 -36.33 -5.45 -47.48
C PHE A 13 -35.70 -6.06 -46.22
N LEU A 14 -34.55 -5.53 -45.78
CA LEU A 14 -33.92 -6.01 -44.56
C LEU A 14 -34.67 -5.46 -43.35
N THR A 15 -35.13 -6.34 -42.46
CA THR A 15 -35.65 -5.96 -41.15
C THR A 15 -34.56 -6.09 -40.08
N VAL A 16 -34.56 -5.17 -39.13
CA VAL A 16 -33.66 -5.19 -37.96
C VAL A 16 -34.46 -5.06 -36.68
N SER A 17 -33.99 -5.71 -35.61
CA SER A 17 -34.57 -5.62 -34.28
C SER A 17 -34.35 -4.24 -33.65
N LYS A 18 -34.93 -3.99 -32.46
CA LYS A 18 -34.68 -2.77 -31.67
C LYS A 18 -33.19 -2.55 -31.38
N ALA A 19 -32.42 -3.64 -31.26
CA ALA A 19 -30.97 -3.60 -31.09
C ALA A 19 -30.20 -3.30 -32.39
N GLY A 20 -30.89 -3.16 -33.54
CA GLY A 20 -30.27 -2.95 -34.85
C GLY A 20 -29.68 -4.22 -35.47
N LEU A 21 -30.18 -5.41 -35.10
CA LEU A 21 -29.67 -6.70 -35.58
C LEU A 21 -30.64 -7.35 -36.56
N CYS A 22 -30.13 -7.94 -37.66
CA CYS A 22 -30.98 -8.75 -38.52
C CYS A 22 -31.34 -10.10 -37.87
N ASN A 23 -32.38 -10.78 -38.36
CA ASN A 23 -32.89 -12.02 -37.78
C ASN A 23 -31.83 -13.12 -37.61
N LYS A 24 -30.85 -13.20 -38.52
CA LYS A 24 -29.74 -14.18 -38.43
C LYS A 24 -28.72 -13.83 -37.34
N CYS A 25 -28.54 -12.55 -37.03
CA CYS A 25 -27.57 -12.09 -36.03
C CYS A 25 -28.18 -11.93 -34.64
N HIS A 26 -29.50 -11.74 -34.53
CA HIS A 26 -30.13 -11.38 -33.26
C HIS A 26 -29.85 -12.39 -32.14
N ASN A 27 -30.30 -13.65 -32.29
CA ASN A 27 -30.16 -14.64 -31.22
C ASN A 27 -28.69 -14.95 -30.88
N PRO A 28 -27.78 -15.18 -31.85
CA PRO A 28 -26.38 -15.46 -31.52
C PRO A 28 -25.70 -14.30 -30.78
N VAL A 29 -25.97 -13.04 -31.18
CA VAL A 29 -25.40 -11.86 -30.53
C VAL A 29 -25.96 -11.68 -29.12
N MET A 30 -27.27 -11.80 -28.94
CA MET A 30 -27.89 -11.65 -27.63
C MET A 30 -27.40 -12.73 -26.66
N PHE A 31 -27.33 -14.00 -27.10
CA PHE A 31 -26.80 -15.09 -26.30
C PHE A 31 -25.34 -14.86 -25.89
N SER A 32 -24.50 -14.37 -26.81
CA SER A 32 -23.11 -14.03 -26.49
C SER A 32 -23.01 -12.91 -25.46
N ILE A 33 -23.82 -11.86 -25.61
CA ILE A 33 -23.88 -10.75 -24.64
C ILE A 33 -24.29 -11.27 -23.26
N GLU A 34 -25.36 -12.06 -23.18
CA GLU A 34 -25.85 -12.65 -21.92
C GLU A 34 -24.76 -13.49 -21.25
N ARG A 35 -24.03 -14.31 -22.02
CA ARG A 35 -22.95 -15.12 -21.48
C ARG A 35 -21.80 -14.29 -20.90
N HIS A 36 -21.41 -13.19 -21.57
CA HIS A 36 -20.38 -12.29 -21.02
C HIS A 36 -20.86 -11.62 -19.72
N VAL A 37 -22.13 -11.20 -19.66
CA VAL A 37 -22.73 -10.60 -18.46
C VAL A 37 -22.78 -11.60 -17.30
N GLU A 38 -23.12 -12.85 -17.58
CA GLU A 38 -23.11 -13.93 -16.58
C GLU A 38 -21.71 -14.14 -16.00
N ILE A 39 -20.69 -14.24 -16.85
CA ILE A 39 -19.28 -14.38 -16.42
C ILE A 39 -18.83 -13.18 -15.57
N ILE A 40 -19.24 -11.97 -15.93
CA ILE A 40 -18.96 -10.76 -15.15
C ILE A 40 -19.57 -10.89 -13.75
N ASN A 41 -20.86 -11.21 -13.65
CA ASN A 41 -21.58 -11.28 -12.39
C ASN A 41 -21.03 -12.38 -11.47
N GLU A 42 -20.76 -13.57 -12.02
CA GLU A 42 -20.10 -14.66 -11.29
C GLU A 42 -18.72 -14.23 -10.76
N SER A 43 -17.95 -13.52 -11.59
CA SER A 43 -16.61 -13.08 -11.21
C SER A 43 -16.64 -12.00 -10.13
N LEU A 44 -17.55 -11.03 -10.22
CA LEU A 44 -17.77 -10.02 -9.18
C LEU A 44 -18.22 -10.66 -7.85
N THR A 45 -19.10 -11.66 -7.91
CA THR A 45 -19.51 -12.42 -6.72
C THR A 45 -18.31 -13.09 -6.05
N LEU A 46 -17.37 -13.63 -6.82
CA LEU A 46 -16.12 -14.21 -6.30
C LEU A 46 -15.15 -13.15 -5.75
N VAL A 47 -15.11 -11.96 -6.32
CA VAL A 47 -14.33 -10.83 -5.77
C VAL A 47 -14.82 -10.47 -4.37
N GLU A 48 -16.14 -10.43 -4.18
CA GLU A 48 -16.75 -10.10 -2.89
C GLU A 48 -16.58 -11.20 -1.84
N THR A 49 -16.74 -12.46 -2.24
CA THR A 49 -16.79 -13.59 -1.29
C THR A 49 -15.44 -14.25 -1.01
N SER A 50 -14.46 -14.12 -1.91
CA SER A 50 -13.13 -14.71 -1.72
C SER A 50 -12.38 -14.03 -0.57
N LYS A 51 -11.59 -14.80 0.18
CA LYS A 51 -10.58 -14.26 1.11
C LYS A 51 -9.18 -14.18 0.51
N ASN A 52 -8.96 -14.83 -0.64
CA ASN A 52 -7.67 -14.86 -1.32
C ASN A 52 -7.53 -13.64 -2.25
N PHE A 53 -6.57 -12.78 -1.96
CA PHE A 53 -6.29 -11.57 -2.73
C PHE A 53 -5.99 -11.84 -4.21
N ASN A 54 -5.10 -12.79 -4.51
CA ASN A 54 -4.76 -13.15 -5.89
C ASN A 54 -5.99 -13.63 -6.67
N THR A 55 -6.87 -14.40 -6.04
CA THR A 55 -8.14 -14.80 -6.64
C THR A 55 -9.01 -13.59 -6.96
N LYS A 56 -9.12 -12.60 -6.06
CA LYS A 56 -9.87 -11.37 -6.33
C LYS A 56 -9.29 -10.61 -7.52
N MET A 57 -7.96 -10.45 -7.57
CA MET A 57 -7.28 -9.74 -8.65
C MET A 57 -7.47 -10.42 -10.01
N ASN A 58 -7.28 -11.73 -10.07
CA ASN A 58 -7.51 -12.51 -11.29
C ASN A 58 -8.97 -12.41 -11.78
N ARG A 59 -9.94 -12.33 -10.85
CA ARG A 59 -11.35 -12.15 -11.21
C ARG A 59 -11.64 -10.75 -11.72
N LEU A 60 -11.01 -9.71 -11.16
CA LEU A 60 -11.11 -8.36 -11.70
C LEU A 60 -10.50 -8.25 -13.10
N ASP A 61 -9.38 -8.92 -13.36
CA ASP A 61 -8.79 -8.98 -14.72
C ASP A 61 -9.76 -9.61 -15.72
N LEU A 62 -10.42 -10.70 -15.34
CA LEU A 62 -11.44 -11.34 -16.17
C LEU A 62 -12.63 -10.40 -16.42
N VAL A 63 -13.11 -9.71 -15.39
CA VAL A 63 -14.21 -8.74 -15.52
C VAL A 63 -13.84 -7.60 -16.46
N GLU A 64 -12.64 -7.03 -16.34
CA GLU A 64 -12.16 -5.99 -17.26
C GLU A 64 -12.13 -6.49 -18.70
N GLU A 65 -11.63 -7.71 -18.92
CA GLU A 65 -11.58 -8.31 -20.27
C GLU A 65 -12.99 -8.49 -20.85
N GLN A 66 -13.94 -9.00 -20.06
CA GLN A 66 -15.33 -9.14 -20.53
C GLN A 66 -15.94 -7.78 -20.87
N TYR A 67 -15.73 -6.74 -20.05
CA TYR A 67 -16.21 -5.40 -20.38
C TYR A 67 -15.56 -4.82 -21.65
N ARG A 68 -14.26 -5.09 -21.89
CA ARG A 68 -13.58 -4.67 -23.12
C ARG A 68 -14.15 -5.37 -24.36
N ILE A 69 -14.44 -6.66 -24.27
CA ILE A 69 -15.12 -7.41 -25.34
C ILE A 69 -16.50 -6.78 -25.58
N LEU A 70 -17.27 -6.52 -24.52
CA LEU A 70 -18.59 -5.91 -24.64
C LEU A 70 -18.55 -4.51 -25.29
N ASP A 71 -17.54 -3.70 -24.97
CA ASP A 71 -17.34 -2.39 -25.59
C ASP A 71 -17.00 -2.53 -27.08
N LYS A 72 -15.97 -3.33 -27.38
CA LYS A 72 -15.40 -3.45 -28.71
C LYS A 72 -16.34 -4.14 -29.69
N ASP A 73 -16.94 -5.25 -29.31
CA ASP A 73 -17.66 -6.10 -30.26
C ASP A 73 -19.13 -5.72 -30.43
N TYR A 74 -19.70 -4.97 -29.47
CA TYR A 74 -21.13 -4.64 -29.45
C TYR A 74 -21.40 -3.15 -29.24
N TYR A 75 -20.97 -2.56 -28.12
CA TYR A 75 -21.35 -1.18 -27.76
C TYR A 75 -20.84 -0.16 -28.78
N SER A 76 -19.58 -0.27 -29.21
CA SER A 76 -18.97 0.61 -30.22
C SER A 76 -19.65 0.53 -31.59
N LYS A 77 -20.34 -0.58 -31.88
CA LYS A 77 -21.17 -0.77 -33.09
C LYS A 77 -22.60 -0.24 -32.91
N GLY A 78 -22.89 0.36 -31.76
CA GLY A 78 -24.21 0.90 -31.40
C GLY A 78 -25.22 -0.16 -30.97
N ILE A 79 -24.77 -1.37 -30.59
CA ILE A 79 -25.63 -2.41 -30.03
C ILE A 79 -25.71 -2.17 -28.53
N SER A 80 -26.92 -2.00 -27.98
CA SER A 80 -27.09 -1.81 -26.54
C SER A 80 -26.82 -3.13 -25.81
N VAL A 81 -25.95 -3.09 -24.81
CA VAL A 81 -25.45 -4.28 -24.09
C VAL A 81 -25.88 -4.29 -22.62
N LEU A 82 -25.86 -3.13 -21.98
CA LEU A 82 -25.99 -2.95 -20.52
C LEU A 82 -26.86 -1.72 -20.24
N SER A 83 -27.27 -1.55 -18.97
CA SER A 83 -27.95 -0.35 -18.48
C SER A 83 -27.03 0.88 -18.44
N ASP A 84 -25.71 0.68 -18.36
CA ASP A 84 -24.68 1.72 -18.41
C ASP A 84 -23.58 1.34 -19.42
N THR A 85 -22.72 2.27 -19.78
CA THR A 85 -21.64 2.04 -20.75
C THR A 85 -20.57 1.10 -20.17
N PRO A 86 -20.03 0.15 -20.96
CA PRO A 86 -18.91 -0.68 -20.51
C PRO A 86 -17.71 0.13 -20.00
N ARG A 87 -17.50 1.34 -20.57
CA ARG A 87 -16.44 2.26 -20.14
C ARG A 87 -16.63 2.79 -18.72
N ASN A 88 -17.86 3.12 -18.33
CA ASN A 88 -18.14 3.53 -16.95
C ASN A 88 -17.95 2.36 -15.99
N LYS A 89 -18.41 1.16 -16.38
CA LYS A 89 -18.19 -0.06 -15.60
C LYS A 89 -16.71 -0.42 -15.43
N LEU A 90 -15.87 -0.20 -16.44
CA LEU A 90 -14.42 -0.34 -16.31
C LEU A 90 -13.83 0.59 -15.25
N LYS A 91 -14.32 1.83 -15.13
CA LYS A 91 -13.88 2.75 -14.07
C LYS A 91 -14.29 2.26 -12.67
N GLU A 92 -15.49 1.71 -12.53
CA GLU A 92 -15.94 1.10 -11.27
C GLU A 92 -15.02 -0.07 -10.88
N VAL A 93 -14.68 -0.93 -11.84
CA VAL A 93 -13.77 -2.07 -11.62
C VAL A 93 -12.37 -1.60 -11.22
N GLN A 94 -11.84 -0.55 -11.85
CA GLN A 94 -10.57 0.07 -11.47
C GLN A 94 -10.60 0.66 -10.05
N ALA A 95 -11.72 1.27 -9.64
CA ALA A 95 -11.89 1.77 -8.28
C ALA A 95 -11.92 0.63 -7.25
N ILE A 96 -12.60 -0.49 -7.56
CA ILE A 96 -12.59 -1.70 -6.72
C ILE A 96 -11.17 -2.26 -6.62
N ARG A 97 -10.44 -2.35 -7.75
CA ARG A 97 -9.05 -2.82 -7.79
C ARG A 97 -8.17 -1.99 -6.87
N LYS A 98 -8.22 -0.67 -6.99
CA LYS A 98 -7.44 0.25 -6.16
C LYS A 98 -7.69 0.01 -4.68
N ARG A 99 -8.97 -0.07 -4.27
CA ARG A 99 -9.34 -0.32 -2.88
C ARG A 99 -8.84 -1.66 -2.35
N LEU A 100 -8.94 -2.74 -3.14
CA LEU A 100 -8.42 -4.05 -2.71
C LEU A 100 -6.90 -4.04 -2.52
N VAL A 101 -6.19 -3.35 -3.41
CA VAL A 101 -4.73 -3.17 -3.32
C VAL A 101 -4.38 -2.41 -2.04
N GLU A 102 -5.10 -1.32 -1.73
CA GLU A 102 -4.94 -0.54 -0.50
C GLU A 102 -5.19 -1.38 0.77
N GLU A 103 -6.33 -2.09 0.82
CA GLU A 103 -6.72 -2.94 1.96
C GLU A 103 -5.70 -4.08 2.19
N GLU A 104 -5.24 -4.74 1.12
CA GLU A 104 -4.31 -5.87 1.23
C GLU A 104 -2.96 -5.45 1.81
N ILE A 105 -2.40 -4.33 1.34
CA ILE A 105 -1.11 -3.87 1.86
C ILE A 105 -1.22 -3.39 3.30
N GLU A 106 -2.31 -2.71 3.68
CA GLU A 106 -2.53 -2.30 5.07
C GLU A 106 -2.56 -3.52 6.00
N ASN A 107 -3.30 -4.57 5.64
CA ASN A 107 -3.37 -5.82 6.41
C ASN A 107 -2.00 -6.51 6.56
N ARG A 108 -1.19 -6.55 5.49
CA ARG A 108 0.17 -7.14 5.52
C ARG A 108 1.11 -6.36 6.41
N ILE A 109 1.08 -5.03 6.29
CA ILE A 109 1.91 -4.12 7.07
C ILE A 109 1.54 -4.14 8.54
N GLU A 110 0.25 -4.14 8.87
CA GLU A 110 -0.23 -4.26 10.24
C GLU A 110 0.35 -5.52 10.91
N LYS A 111 0.29 -6.68 10.24
CA LYS A 111 0.84 -7.94 10.76
C LYS A 111 2.34 -7.86 11.09
N HIS A 112 3.13 -7.18 10.26
CA HIS A 112 4.55 -6.98 10.52
C HIS A 112 4.79 -5.96 11.64
N MET A 113 4.03 -4.88 11.66
CA MET A 113 4.15 -3.83 12.67
C MET A 113 3.69 -4.29 14.05
N ASP A 114 2.69 -5.17 14.15
CA ASP A 114 2.27 -5.74 15.43
C ASP A 114 3.33 -6.67 16.01
N LYS A 115 3.97 -7.49 15.16
CA LYS A 115 5.15 -8.27 15.56
C LYS A 115 6.30 -7.36 16.01
N ALA A 116 6.51 -6.23 15.32
CA ALA A 116 7.51 -5.25 15.71
C ALA A 116 7.20 -4.63 17.08
N LYS A 117 5.95 -4.23 17.34
CA LYS A 117 5.54 -3.63 18.62
C LYS A 117 5.63 -4.61 19.79
N LEU A 118 5.27 -5.88 19.58
CA LEU A 118 5.27 -6.93 20.62
C LEU A 118 6.65 -7.55 20.87
N ALA A 119 7.63 -7.31 20.00
CA ALA A 119 8.96 -7.90 20.14
C ALA A 119 9.71 -7.36 21.38
N LYS A 120 10.42 -8.26 22.07
CA LYS A 120 11.15 -7.94 23.31
C LYS A 120 12.48 -7.21 23.05
N SER A 121 13.23 -7.62 22.04
CA SER A 121 14.54 -7.04 21.72
C SER A 121 14.43 -6.00 20.62
N VAL A 122 15.27 -4.97 20.72
CA VAL A 122 15.38 -3.85 19.76
C VAL A 122 15.60 -4.36 18.34
N ASN A 123 16.55 -5.29 18.15
CA ASN A 123 16.80 -5.92 16.85
C ASN A 123 15.55 -6.61 16.28
N ALA A 124 14.77 -7.31 17.11
CA ALA A 124 13.54 -7.95 16.64
C ALA A 124 12.44 -6.95 16.29
N LYS A 125 12.34 -5.81 17.01
CA LYS A 125 11.43 -4.71 16.64
C LYS A 125 11.80 -4.15 15.26
N ILE A 126 13.06 -3.74 15.09
CA ILE A 126 13.59 -3.14 13.86
C ILE A 126 13.48 -4.11 12.68
N ASN A 127 13.85 -5.38 12.86
CA ASN A 127 13.78 -6.37 11.79
C ASN A 127 12.35 -6.61 11.29
N ASN A 128 11.35 -6.60 12.17
CA ASN A 128 9.96 -6.75 11.75
C ASN A 128 9.44 -5.48 11.05
N ALA A 129 9.82 -4.29 11.52
CA ALA A 129 9.48 -3.03 10.85
C ALA A 129 10.15 -2.89 9.47
N ASN A 130 11.41 -3.30 9.32
CA ASN A 130 12.09 -3.34 8.03
C ASN A 130 11.45 -4.31 7.04
N LYS A 131 10.92 -5.45 7.53
CA LYS A 131 10.12 -6.35 6.68
C LYS A 131 8.86 -5.66 6.15
N ALA A 132 8.18 -4.86 6.99
CA ALA A 132 7.05 -4.06 6.55
C ALA A 132 7.46 -3.05 5.44
N LEU A 133 8.57 -2.32 5.62
CA LEU A 133 9.08 -1.41 4.59
C LEU A 133 9.43 -2.11 3.28
N MET A 134 10.05 -3.30 3.36
CA MET A 134 10.38 -4.11 2.18
C MET A 134 9.12 -4.53 1.44
N GLU A 135 8.11 -5.01 2.16
CA GLU A 135 6.84 -5.44 1.57
C GLU A 135 6.09 -4.27 0.92
N LEU A 136 6.07 -3.07 1.53
CA LEU A 136 5.54 -1.85 0.91
C LEU A 136 6.21 -1.52 -0.42
N LYS A 137 7.54 -1.64 -0.49
CA LYS A 137 8.32 -1.34 -1.71
C LYS A 137 8.07 -2.37 -2.80
N GLU A 138 8.01 -3.66 -2.44
CA GLU A 138 7.70 -4.74 -3.38
C GLU A 138 6.28 -4.59 -3.92
N PHE A 139 5.33 -4.30 -3.05
CA PHE A 139 3.92 -4.09 -3.43
C PHE A 139 3.74 -2.87 -4.32
N ALA A 140 4.47 -1.77 -4.05
CA ALA A 140 4.49 -0.60 -4.90
C ALA A 140 5.05 -0.89 -6.30
N LYS A 141 6.06 -1.76 -6.40
CA LYS A 141 6.61 -2.20 -7.69
C LYS A 141 5.61 -3.05 -8.47
N GLU A 142 4.86 -3.91 -7.80
CA GLU A 142 3.91 -4.83 -8.44
C GLU A 142 2.61 -4.13 -8.87
N TYR A 143 2.06 -3.25 -8.02
CA TYR A 143 0.73 -2.65 -8.21
C TYR A 143 0.75 -1.14 -8.49
N GLY A 144 1.92 -0.50 -8.45
CA GLY A 144 2.04 0.95 -8.66
C GLY A 144 1.46 1.79 -7.52
N TYR A 145 1.24 1.21 -6.34
CA TYR A 145 0.68 1.87 -5.17
C TYR A 145 1.68 1.96 -4.02
N LEU A 146 1.99 3.18 -3.58
CA LEU A 146 2.84 3.43 -2.42
C LEU A 146 2.10 4.35 -1.43
N ASN A 147 1.88 3.86 -0.21
CA ASN A 147 1.38 4.69 0.87
C ASN A 147 2.56 5.36 1.59
N GLU A 148 2.88 6.58 1.19
CA GLU A 148 4.01 7.36 1.75
C GLU A 148 3.86 7.62 3.25
N LEU A 149 2.62 7.81 3.73
CA LEU A 149 2.35 7.99 5.15
C LEU A 149 2.72 6.74 5.96
N LEU A 150 2.40 5.53 5.45
CA LEU A 150 2.82 4.28 6.08
C LEU A 150 4.34 4.14 6.09
N VAL A 151 5.01 4.46 4.98
CA VAL A 151 6.49 4.45 4.90
C VAL A 151 7.09 5.33 6.00
N HIS A 152 6.65 6.58 6.07
CA HIS A 152 7.11 7.54 7.08
C HIS A 152 6.84 7.04 8.51
N ASN A 153 5.65 6.49 8.78
CA ASN A 153 5.30 5.98 10.11
C ASN A 153 6.19 4.80 10.54
N ILE A 154 6.53 3.90 9.62
CA ILE A 154 7.40 2.76 9.91
C ILE A 154 8.84 3.21 10.11
N GLN A 155 9.34 4.14 9.27
CA GLN A 155 10.67 4.73 9.44
C GLN A 155 10.80 5.45 10.78
N HIS A 156 9.79 6.26 11.15
CA HIS A 156 9.74 6.92 12.43
C HIS A 156 9.73 5.93 13.60
N PHE A 157 8.99 4.82 13.48
CA PHE A 157 9.01 3.75 14.49
C PHE A 157 10.41 3.14 14.66
N ILE A 158 11.10 2.83 13.56
CA ILE A 158 12.47 2.28 13.59
C ILE A 158 13.40 3.27 14.29
N HIS A 159 13.39 4.53 13.84
CA HIS A 159 14.23 5.59 14.37
C HIS A 159 14.03 5.77 15.88
N LYS A 160 12.76 5.83 16.32
CA LYS A 160 12.43 5.95 17.74
C LYS A 160 12.97 4.76 18.56
N VAL A 161 12.79 3.53 18.06
CA VAL A 161 13.25 2.33 18.76
C VAL A 161 14.77 2.29 18.90
N GLU A 162 15.51 2.72 17.87
CA GLU A 162 16.97 2.81 17.89
C GLU A 162 17.44 3.86 18.89
N LEU A 163 16.83 5.04 18.86
CA LEU A 163 17.15 6.13 19.78
C LEU A 163 16.88 5.77 21.25
N ASP A 164 15.71 5.19 21.53
CA ASP A 164 15.33 4.76 22.88
C ASP A 164 16.32 3.72 23.43
N ASP A 165 16.87 2.83 22.59
CA ASP A 165 17.88 1.85 23.01
C ASP A 165 19.23 2.48 23.35
N LEU A 166 19.69 3.45 22.54
CA LEU A 166 20.93 4.19 22.79
C LEU A 166 20.84 4.97 24.12
N ILE A 167 19.71 5.65 24.36
CA ILE A 167 19.45 6.38 25.60
C ILE A 167 19.42 5.40 26.79
N LEU A 168 18.67 4.30 26.68
CA LEU A 168 18.58 3.31 27.77
C LEU A 168 19.94 2.67 28.10
N LYS A 169 20.80 2.44 27.09
CA LYS A 169 22.18 1.98 27.31
C LYS A 169 22.99 3.02 28.07
N ALA A 170 22.89 4.30 27.70
CA ALA A 170 23.56 5.40 28.38
C ALA A 170 23.13 5.49 29.85
N GLU A 171 21.82 5.48 30.11
CA GLU A 171 21.23 5.50 31.46
C GLU A 171 21.69 4.29 32.31
N LYS A 172 21.77 3.09 31.72
CA LYS A 172 22.27 1.90 32.41
C LYS A 172 23.74 2.04 32.82
N PHE A 173 24.58 2.65 31.99
CA PHE A 173 25.98 2.90 32.35
C PHE A 173 26.08 3.97 33.44
N GLU A 174 25.28 5.02 33.34
CA GLU A 174 25.20 6.09 34.34
C GLU A 174 24.77 5.54 35.71
N PHE A 175 23.72 4.73 35.74
CA PHE A 175 23.24 4.07 36.96
C PHE A 175 24.31 3.20 37.63
N LYS A 176 25.17 2.56 36.84
CA LYS A 176 26.31 1.77 37.33
C LYS A 176 27.52 2.62 37.75
N GLY A 177 27.42 3.96 37.71
CA GLY A 177 28.50 4.90 37.98
C GLY A 177 29.57 4.96 36.88
N ASN A 178 29.32 4.35 35.71
CA ASN A 178 30.27 4.33 34.61
C ASN A 178 30.06 5.54 33.68
N ASN A 179 30.39 6.72 34.20
CA ASN A 179 30.11 8.00 33.54
C ASN A 179 30.78 8.15 32.17
N LYS A 180 31.96 7.55 31.97
CA LYS A 180 32.65 7.58 30.68
C LYS A 180 31.85 6.85 29.59
N LYS A 181 31.38 5.63 29.87
CA LYS A 181 30.57 4.86 28.91
C LYS A 181 29.18 5.48 28.70
N ALA A 182 28.59 6.05 29.76
CA ALA A 182 27.33 6.79 29.64
C ALA A 182 27.47 7.97 28.69
N LEU A 183 28.54 8.77 28.84
CA LEU A 183 28.85 9.90 27.96
C LEU A 183 29.00 9.45 26.49
N GLU A 184 29.77 8.39 26.23
CA GLU A 184 29.95 7.84 24.88
C GLU A 184 28.59 7.45 24.25
N GLN A 185 27.70 6.81 25.00
CA GLN A 185 26.38 6.41 24.49
C GLN A 185 25.42 7.59 24.29
N TYR A 186 25.41 8.60 25.17
CA TYR A 186 24.61 9.81 24.93
C TYR A 186 25.12 10.59 23.70
N GLN A 187 26.44 10.61 23.46
CA GLN A 187 27.01 11.21 22.25
C GLN A 187 26.60 10.44 20.99
N GLU A 188 26.56 9.12 21.05
CA GLU A 188 26.06 8.27 19.96
C GLU A 188 24.57 8.55 19.67
N ALA A 189 23.74 8.66 20.71
CA ALA A 189 22.33 9.06 20.56
C ALA A 189 22.16 10.45 19.93
N LEU A 190 22.96 11.44 20.36
CA LEU A 190 22.93 12.79 19.79
C LEU A 190 23.41 12.80 18.34
N PHE A 191 24.46 12.02 18.03
CA PHE A 191 24.94 11.88 16.66
C PHE A 191 23.88 11.26 15.76
N PHE A 192 23.19 10.22 16.24
CA PHE A 192 22.10 9.55 15.53
C PHE A 192 20.97 10.54 15.19
N LEU A 193 20.53 11.36 16.14
CA LEU A 193 19.54 12.42 15.90
C LEU A 193 20.00 13.43 14.84
N LYS A 194 21.21 13.97 14.96
CA LYS A 194 21.72 14.99 14.01
C LYS A 194 22.03 14.45 12.60
N LYS A 195 21.89 13.15 12.39
CA LYS A 195 22.19 12.48 11.12
C LYS A 195 20.99 11.76 10.51
N ASP A 196 19.83 11.84 11.14
CA ASP A 196 18.62 11.30 10.56
C ASP A 196 18.05 12.22 9.45
N ASP A 197 16.95 11.78 8.84
CA ASP A 197 16.24 12.55 7.81
C ASP A 197 15.19 13.52 8.41
N ILE A 198 15.16 13.69 9.73
CA ILE A 198 14.22 14.54 10.44
C ILE A 198 14.90 15.90 10.68
N PRO A 199 14.25 17.03 10.32
CA PRO A 199 14.84 18.33 10.61
C PRO A 199 15.06 18.54 12.12
N ASP A 200 16.27 18.92 12.53
CA ASP A 200 16.65 19.20 13.93
C ASP A 200 15.64 20.08 14.68
N GLN A 201 15.00 21.03 13.99
CA GLN A 201 13.97 21.92 14.55
C GLN A 201 12.78 21.16 15.13
N LYS A 202 12.45 19.98 14.59
CA LYS A 202 11.38 19.12 15.09
C LYS A 202 11.81 18.24 16.27
N GLN A 203 13.12 18.19 16.56
CA GLN A 203 13.73 17.39 17.61
C GLN A 203 14.51 18.22 18.63
N ASP A 204 14.40 19.55 18.57
CA ASP A 204 15.21 20.51 19.32
C ASP A 204 15.14 20.25 20.84
N ASP A 205 13.96 19.94 21.38
CA ASP A 205 13.79 19.59 22.79
C ASP A 205 14.61 18.37 23.21
N LEU A 206 14.66 17.35 22.36
CA LEU A 206 15.39 16.11 22.66
C LEU A 206 16.90 16.30 22.47
N ILE A 207 17.29 17.04 21.43
CA ILE A 207 18.68 17.45 21.19
C ILE A 207 19.21 18.22 22.40
N ARG A 208 18.49 19.25 22.86
CA ARG A 208 18.86 20.05 24.04
C ARG A 208 18.97 19.19 25.31
N LYS A 209 18.04 18.24 25.51
CA LYS A 209 18.11 17.32 26.66
C LYS A 209 19.40 16.49 26.64
N LEU A 210 19.76 15.93 25.49
CA LEU A 210 20.98 15.14 25.33
C LEU A 210 22.24 16.00 25.48
N GLU A 211 22.26 17.20 24.88
CA GLU A 211 23.38 18.13 25.00
C GLU A 211 23.63 18.55 26.46
N ASN A 212 22.57 18.90 27.19
CA ASN A 212 22.65 19.23 28.61
C ASN A 212 23.19 18.04 29.42
N LYS A 213 22.73 16.83 29.14
CA LYS A 213 23.19 15.62 29.83
C LYS A 213 24.66 15.28 29.55
N ILE A 214 25.08 15.46 28.29
CA ILE A 214 26.48 15.30 27.88
C ILE A 214 27.37 16.32 28.61
N ASN A 215 26.93 17.57 28.74
CA ASN A 215 27.68 18.61 29.43
C ASN A 215 27.81 18.32 30.94
N SER A 216 26.73 17.90 31.62
CA SER A 216 26.80 17.55 33.04
C SER A 216 27.78 16.40 33.32
N LEU A 217 27.75 15.34 32.50
CA LEU A 217 28.66 14.20 32.67
C LEU A 217 30.14 14.57 32.42
N LYS A 218 30.41 15.51 31.51
CA LYS A 218 31.78 16.02 31.29
C LYS A 218 32.29 16.81 32.50
N GLU A 219 31.45 17.64 33.10
CA GLU A 219 31.80 18.41 34.30
C GLU A 219 32.12 17.51 35.48
N ASP A 220 31.28 16.49 35.72
CA ASP A 220 31.50 15.54 36.82
C ASP A 220 32.77 14.71 36.62
N SER A 221 33.04 14.29 35.39
CA SER A 221 34.27 13.58 35.04
C SER A 221 35.53 14.43 35.27
N ASN A 222 35.44 15.74 35.02
CA ASN A 222 36.54 16.68 35.26
C ASN A 222 36.77 16.91 36.75
N LYS A 223 35.70 17.06 37.56
CA LYS A 223 35.80 17.21 39.02
C LYS A 223 36.46 15.99 39.68
N GLN A 224 36.10 14.78 39.25
CA GLN A 224 36.71 13.55 39.76
C GLN A 224 38.21 13.47 39.47
N ARG A 225 38.67 13.95 38.31
CA ARG A 225 40.10 13.99 37.97
C ARG A 225 40.90 15.00 38.80
N ILE A 226 40.29 16.10 39.19
CA ILE A 226 40.94 17.13 40.03
C ILE A 226 41.10 16.61 41.45
N ASN A 227 40.09 15.93 42.01
CA ASN A 227 40.14 15.40 43.38
C ASN A 227 41.06 14.18 43.58
N MET A 228 41.58 13.58 42.50
CA MET A 228 42.51 12.44 42.56
C MET A 228 43.99 12.83 42.37
N LYS A 229 44.28 14.12 42.17
CA LYS A 229 45.65 14.67 42.10
C LYS A 229 46.01 15.35 43.40
#